data_AF-A0A7C4SS66-F1
#
_entry.id   AF-A0A7C4SS66-F1
#
_cell.length_a   1.000
_cell.length_b   1.000
_cell.length_c   1.000
_cell.angle_alpha   90.00
_cell.angle_beta   90.00
_cell.angle_gamma   90.00
#
_symmetry.space_group_name_H-M   'P 1'
#
loop_
_entity.id
_entity.type
_entity.pdbx_description
1 polymer ?
#
loop_
_entity_poly.entity_id
_entity_poly.type
_entity_poly.pdbx_seq_one_letter_code
_entity_poly.pdbx_strand_id
1 'polypeptide(L)'
;RLVKRLTSTPFVHDENPVFSPDGRFLLWNSTNEQTPSRGEELWSLNLATGAKTRLTYFTDPRHPEYDPIAGQITEISWDPSGRRAVFGHVSQAEPGTAHLPSLLWLISF
;
A
#
# COMPACT_ATOMS: atom_id res chain seq x y z
N ARG A 1 24.78 9.18 -13.98
CA ARG A 1 23.57 8.49 -13.47
C ARG A 1 22.69 9.53 -12.79
N LEU A 2 21.41 9.63 -13.15
CA LEU A 2 20.46 10.52 -12.46
C LEU A 2 19.73 9.72 -11.38
N VAL A 3 19.65 10.25 -10.16
CA VAL A 3 18.85 9.70 -9.06
C VAL A 3 17.73 10.69 -8.79
N LYS A 4 16.48 10.23 -8.82
CA LYS A 4 15.28 11.05 -8.58
C LYS A 4 14.54 10.51 -7.37
N ARG A 5 14.24 11.39 -6.41
CA ARG A 5 13.32 11.12 -5.31
C ARG A 5 11.88 11.18 -5.83
N LEU A 6 11.10 10.10 -5.71
CA LEU A 6 9.72 10.02 -6.21
C LEU A 6 8.67 10.38 -5.15
N THR A 7 9.01 10.22 -3.87
CA THR A 7 8.16 10.60 -2.75
C THR A 7 8.92 11.49 -1.77
N SER A 8 8.22 12.41 -1.11
CA SER A 8 8.82 13.41 -0.22
C SER A 8 7.93 13.74 0.96
N THR A 9 6.97 12.87 1.27
CA THR A 9 6.04 13.08 2.39
C THR A 9 6.81 12.81 3.69
N PRO A 10 6.89 13.74 4.64
CA PRO A 10 7.60 13.51 5.89
C PRO A 10 6.89 12.47 6.76
N PHE A 11 7.67 11.72 7.56
CA PHE A 11 7.17 10.79 8.58
C PHE A 11 6.25 9.66 8.09
N VAL A 12 6.25 9.38 6.78
CA VAL A 12 5.58 8.21 6.22
C VAL A 12 6.57 7.12 5.87
N HIS A 13 6.06 5.90 5.80
CA HIS A 13 6.83 4.70 5.51
C HIS A 13 6.56 4.23 4.06
N ASP A 14 7.30 4.77 3.09
CA ASP A 14 7.16 4.41 1.68
C ASP A 14 8.06 3.22 1.31
N GLU A 15 7.50 2.02 1.18
CA GLU A 15 8.28 0.78 0.93
C GLU A 15 7.68 -0.12 -0.17
N ASN A 16 8.36 -1.25 -0.43
CA ASN A 16 7.96 -2.33 -1.35
C ASN A 16 7.45 -1.88 -2.74
N PRO A 17 8.15 -0.97 -3.44
CA PRO A 17 7.66 -0.46 -4.71
C PRO A 17 7.68 -1.55 -5.80
N VAL A 18 6.59 -1.63 -6.59
CA VAL A 18 6.51 -2.48 -7.78
C VAL A 18 5.96 -1.71 -8.98
N PHE A 19 6.61 -1.85 -10.13
CA PHE A 19 6.11 -1.29 -11.39
C PHE A 19 4.92 -2.09 -11.91
N SER A 20 3.97 -1.39 -12.53
CA SER A 20 3.00 -2.04 -13.40
C SER A 20 3.69 -2.66 -14.63
N PRO A 21 3.13 -3.71 -15.25
CA PRO A 21 3.74 -4.36 -16.42
C PRO A 21 4.00 -3.42 -17.60
N ASP A 22 3.16 -2.40 -17.75
CA ASP A 22 3.30 -1.37 -18.79
C ASP A 22 4.24 -0.22 -18.40
N GLY A 23 4.79 -0.23 -17.18
CA GLY A 23 5.71 0.79 -16.65
C GLY A 23 5.07 2.16 -16.44
N ARG A 24 3.74 2.30 -16.51
CA ARG A 24 3.05 3.59 -16.33
C ARG A 24 2.76 3.93 -14.87
N PHE A 25 2.67 2.92 -14.02
CA PHE A 25 2.34 3.07 -12.62
C PHE A 25 3.40 2.42 -11.72
N LEU A 26 3.51 2.95 -10.51
CA LEU A 26 4.19 2.31 -9.40
C LEU A 26 3.15 2.08 -8.29
N LEU A 27 3.09 0.86 -7.75
CA LEU A 27 2.42 0.60 -6.47
C LEU A 27 3.45 0.56 -5.36
N TRP A 28 3.09 1.01 -4.16
CA TRP A 28 3.92 0.91 -2.97
C TRP A 28 3.03 0.95 -1.72
N ASN A 29 3.56 0.49 -0.59
CA ASN A 29 2.89 0.67 0.71
C ASN A 29 3.32 2.01 1.32
N SER A 30 2.36 2.73 1.91
CA SER A 30 2.63 3.99 2.62
C SER A 30 1.73 4.17 3.82
N THR A 31 2.29 4.67 4.92
CA THR A 31 1.48 5.17 6.04
C THR A 31 0.85 6.52 5.69
N ASN A 32 -0.30 6.82 6.29
CA ASN A 32 -0.94 8.12 6.11
C ASN A 32 -0.23 9.19 6.94
N GLU A 33 0.16 10.32 6.33
CA GLU A 33 0.81 11.46 7.00
C GLU A 33 0.04 11.97 8.22
N GLN A 34 -1.30 11.96 8.16
CA GLN A 34 -2.15 12.45 9.25
C GLN A 34 -2.24 11.45 10.40
N THR A 35 -2.01 10.17 10.12
CA THR A 35 -2.16 9.08 11.08
C THR A 35 -1.12 7.98 10.85
N PRO A 36 0.19 8.28 10.97
CA PRO A 36 1.23 7.35 10.56
C PRO A 36 1.30 6.09 11.44
N SER A 37 0.72 6.13 12.64
CA SER A 37 0.61 5.00 13.55
C SER A 37 -0.58 4.08 13.31
N ARG A 38 -1.49 4.40 12.38
CA ARG A 38 -2.70 3.61 12.12
C ARG A 38 -2.50 2.42 11.20
N GLY A 39 -1.31 2.26 10.63
CA GLY A 39 -1.00 1.24 9.64
C GLY A 39 -0.78 1.81 8.26
N GLU A 40 -0.47 0.90 7.34
CA GLU A 40 -0.13 1.19 5.95
C GLU A 40 -1.32 1.01 5.01
N GLU A 41 -1.21 1.62 3.84
CA GLU A 41 -2.16 1.50 2.75
C GLU A 41 -1.43 1.25 1.44
N LEU A 42 -2.14 0.70 0.47
CA LEU A 42 -1.65 0.60 -0.89
C LEU A 42 -1.86 1.93 -1.61
N TRP A 43 -0.80 2.43 -2.24
CA TRP A 43 -0.83 3.66 -3.05
C TRP A 43 -0.38 3.38 -4.47
N SER A 44 -0.82 4.23 -5.40
CA SER A 44 -0.34 4.27 -6.79
C SER A 44 0.21 5.62 -7.18
N LEU A 45 1.15 5.61 -8.13
CA LEU A 45 1.84 6.78 -8.66
C LEU A 45 1.83 6.64 -10.16
N ASN A 46 1.16 7.57 -10.84
CA ASN A 46 1.28 7.70 -12.28
C ASN A 46 2.63 8.37 -12.61
N LEU A 47 3.51 7.65 -13.29
CA LEU A 47 4.90 8.10 -13.53
C LEU A 47 5.01 9.24 -14.55
N ALA A 48 4.01 9.40 -15.42
CA ALA A 48 3.97 10.46 -16.42
C ALA A 48 3.55 11.80 -15.80
N THR A 49 2.60 11.77 -14.87
CA THR A 49 1.99 12.98 -14.27
C THR A 49 2.51 13.30 -12.87
N GLY A 50 3.07 12.32 -12.18
CA GLY A 50 3.42 12.43 -10.76
C GLY A 50 2.23 12.33 -9.81
N ALA A 51 1.02 12.05 -10.32
CA ALA A 51 -0.17 11.95 -9.49
C ALA A 51 -0.13 10.72 -8.59
N LYS A 52 -0.34 10.93 -7.28
CA LYS A 52 -0.45 9.87 -6.28
C LYS A 52 -1.92 9.59 -5.95
N THR A 53 -2.29 8.34 -5.75
CA THR A 53 -3.65 7.94 -5.38
C THR A 53 -3.60 6.84 -4.32
N ARG A 54 -4.38 7.02 -3.24
CA ARG A 54 -4.60 5.98 -2.24
C ARG A 54 -5.61 4.98 -2.78
N LEU A 55 -5.25 3.70 -2.76
CA LEU A 55 -6.05 2.63 -3.34
C LEU A 55 -6.86 1.84 -2.31
N THR A 56 -6.40 1.80 -1.06
CA THR A 56 -7.04 1.06 0.04
C THR A 56 -7.27 1.95 1.26
N TYR A 57 -8.20 1.54 2.12
CA TYR A 57 -8.61 2.30 3.29
C TYR A 57 -8.74 1.43 4.55
N PHE A 58 -7.82 0.49 4.78
CA PHE A 58 -7.79 -0.37 5.97
C PHE A 58 -7.78 0.42 7.29
N THR A 59 -7.23 1.63 7.27
CA THR A 59 -7.08 2.49 8.44
C THR A 59 -8.26 3.46 8.68
N ASP A 60 -9.26 3.47 7.79
CA ASP A 60 -10.42 4.38 7.87
C ASP A 60 -11.74 3.61 8.13
N PRO A 61 -12.42 3.84 9.27
CA PRO A 61 -13.63 3.10 9.66
C PRO A 61 -14.84 3.33 8.75
N ARG A 62 -14.74 4.24 7.77
CA ARG A 62 -15.82 4.52 6.80
C ARG A 62 -15.80 3.56 5.59
N HIS A 63 -14.81 2.69 5.51
CA HIS A 63 -14.58 1.82 4.36
C HIS A 63 -14.83 0.34 4.69
N PRO A 64 -15.32 -0.47 3.74
CA PRO A 64 -15.69 -1.86 3.98
C PRO A 64 -14.49 -2.77 4.32
N GLU A 65 -13.29 -2.42 3.84
CA GLU A 65 -12.05 -3.12 4.16
C GLU A 65 -11.43 -2.73 5.51
N TYR A 66 -12.07 -1.85 6.28
CA TYR A 66 -11.53 -1.36 7.54
C TYR A 66 -11.09 -2.48 8.48
N ASP A 67 -9.87 -2.34 8.99
CA ASP A 67 -9.28 -3.18 10.01
C ASP A 67 -8.89 -2.30 11.21
N PRO A 68 -9.53 -2.48 12.39
CA PRO A 68 -9.26 -1.65 13.57
C PRO A 68 -7.83 -1.77 14.10
N ILE A 69 -7.12 -2.81 13.69
CA ILE A 69 -5.73 -3.09 14.04
C ILE A 69 -4.88 -3.21 12.77
N ALA A 70 -5.19 -2.46 11.71
CA ALA A 70 -4.41 -2.44 10.48
C ALA A 70 -2.90 -2.27 10.76
N GLY A 71 -2.09 -3.14 10.15
CA GLY A 71 -0.65 -3.13 10.28
C GLY A 71 0.04 -2.73 8.98
N GLN A 72 0.44 -3.72 8.19
CA GLN A 72 1.31 -3.53 7.03
C GLN A 72 0.67 -4.00 5.73
N ILE A 73 1.10 -3.40 4.63
CA ILE A 73 0.87 -3.90 3.28
C ILE A 73 2.16 -4.57 2.81
N THR A 74 2.06 -5.83 2.41
CA THR A 74 3.20 -6.67 2.05
C THR A 74 3.03 -7.28 0.65
N GLU A 75 4.10 -7.84 0.09
CA GLU A 75 4.05 -8.76 -1.06
C GLU A 75 3.16 -8.32 -2.23
N ILE A 76 3.48 -7.16 -2.82
CA ILE A 76 2.72 -6.61 -3.94
C ILE A 76 3.14 -7.30 -5.23
N SER A 77 2.18 -7.77 -6.03
CA SER A 77 2.45 -8.35 -7.35
C SER A 77 1.34 -7.99 -8.35
N TRP A 78 1.74 -7.55 -9.54
CA TRP A 78 0.83 -7.29 -10.65
C TRP A 78 0.55 -8.57 -11.43
N ASP A 79 -0.68 -8.71 -11.93
CA ASP A 79 -0.94 -9.69 -12.97
C ASP A 79 -0.24 -9.28 -14.28
N PRO A 80 0.17 -10.22 -15.15
CA PRO A 80 0.92 -9.88 -16.36
C PRO A 80 0.20 -8.92 -17.32
N SER A 81 -1.14 -8.86 -17.25
CA SER A 81 -1.93 -7.94 -18.09
C SER A 81 -1.97 -6.50 -17.57
N GLY A 82 -1.55 -6.26 -16.32
CA GLY A 82 -1.58 -4.94 -15.69
C GLY A 82 -2.99 -4.44 -15.34
N ARG A 83 -3.97 -5.35 -15.29
CA ARG A 83 -5.37 -5.01 -14.96
C ARG A 83 -5.68 -5.24 -13.49
N ARG A 84 -4.85 -6.02 -12.80
CA ARG A 84 -5.04 -6.41 -11.40
C ARG A 84 -3.72 -6.46 -10.67
N ALA A 85 -3.77 -6.27 -9.37
CA ALA A 85 -2.66 -6.56 -8.47
C ALA A 85 -3.16 -7.34 -7.26
N VAL A 86 -2.31 -8.21 -6.74
CA VAL A 86 -2.47 -8.85 -5.44
C VAL A 86 -1.49 -8.26 -4.44
N PHE A 87 -1.88 -8.21 -3.17
CA PHE A 87 -1.02 -7.77 -2.07
C PHE A 87 -1.45 -8.44 -0.77
N GLY A 88 -0.51 -8.56 0.17
CA GLY A 88 -0.79 -8.95 1.54
C GLY A 88 -1.24 -7.75 2.38
N HIS A 89 -2.23 -7.97 3.24
CA HIS A 89 -2.57 -7.08 4.35
C HIS A 89 -2.35 -7.84 5.64
N VAL A 90 -1.63 -7.22 6.58
CA VAL A 90 -1.28 -7.81 7.87
C VAL A 90 -1.85 -6.91 8.97
N SER A 91 -2.66 -7.48 9.86
CA SER A 91 -3.07 -6.78 11.08
C SER A 91 -1.93 -6.77 12.10
N GLN A 92 -1.87 -5.76 12.96
CA GLN A 92 -0.99 -5.74 14.12
C GLN A 92 -1.30 -6.90 15.07
N ALA A 93 -0.29 -7.34 15.83
CA ALA A 93 -0.50 -8.37 16.85
C ALA A 93 -1.45 -7.83 17.92
N GLU A 94 -2.50 -8.59 18.25
CA GLU A 94 -3.26 -8.30 19.46
C GLU A 94 -2.36 -8.53 20.68
N PRO A 95 -2.42 -7.65 21.71
CA PRO A 95 -1.62 -7.80 22.91
C PRO A 95 -1.75 -9.20 23.53
N GLY A 96 -0.64 -9.90 23.68
CA GLY A 96 -0.61 -11.27 24.24
C GLY A 96 -0.82 -12.39 23.22
N THR A 97 -0.94 -12.08 21.93
CA THR A 97 -0.99 -13.07 20.84
C THR A 97 0.28 -13.01 19.99
N ALA A 98 0.75 -14.16 19.51
CA ALA A 98 1.86 -14.24 18.56
C ALA A 98 1.38 -14.33 17.09
N HIS A 99 0.07 -14.22 16.86
CA HIS A 99 -0.53 -14.39 15.56
C HIS A 99 -0.73 -13.03 14.89
N LEU A 100 -0.14 -12.87 13.71
CA LEU A 100 -0.41 -11.77 12.79
C LEU A 100 -1.34 -12.32 11.71
N PRO A 101 -2.67 -12.09 11.77
CA PRO A 101 -3.54 -12.52 10.69
C PRO A 101 -3.14 -11.75 9.43
N SER A 102 -2.82 -12.52 8.38
CA SER A 102 -2.42 -11.99 7.08
C SER A 102 -3.40 -12.49 6.03
N LEU A 103 -3.93 -11.57 5.23
CA LEU A 103 -4.89 -11.86 4.17
C LEU A 103 -4.35 -11.38 2.82
N LEU A 104 -4.65 -12.13 1.76
CA LEU A 104 -4.39 -11.70 0.39
C LEU A 104 -5.58 -10.92 -0.14
N TRP A 105 -5.28 -9.78 -0.75
CA TRP A 105 -6.25 -8.89 -1.38
C TRP A 105 -5.97 -8.78 -2.87
N LEU A 106 -7.04 -8.58 -3.63
CA LEU A 106 -7.01 -8.34 -5.07
C LEU A 106 -7.62 -6.97 -5.35
N ILE A 107 -6.92 -6.15 -6.11
CA ILE A 107 -7.44 -4.88 -6.64
C ILE A 107 -7.41 -4.89 -8.17
N SER A 108 -8.36 -4.20 -8.80
CA SER A 108 -8.46 -4.05 -10.25
C SER A 108 -8.28 -2.57 -10.67
N PHE A 109 -7.73 -2.33 -11.86
CA PHE A 109 -7.40 -1.01 -12.43
C PHE A 109 -8.12 -0.75 -13.75
#